data_AF-A0A1D1ULT9-F1
#
_entry.id   AF-A0A1D1ULT9-F1
#
_cell.length_a   1.000
_cell.length_b   1.000
_cell.length_c   1.000
_cell.angle_alpha   90.00
_cell.angle_beta   90.00
_cell.angle_gamma   90.00
#
_symmetry.space_group_name_H-M   'P 1'
#
loop_
_entity.id
_entity.type
_entity.pdbx_description
1 polymer ?
#
loop_
_entity_poly.entity_id
_entity_poly.type
_entity_poly.pdbx_seq_one_letter_code
_entity_poly.pdbx_strand_id
1 'polypeptide(L)'
;MKKSLTSIVKENVSRPAMNEVTVTRHSKKVRNKKMDGDSLLKRRVEQKLKDCDVSGAVRILSSDDVIVPPTLETLEALRSKHPAEQDNPSFPPKASLVPMVGQVSAEEVLQAVTSFPNGSAGGPDGLRPQHLKDCLRGSRDPASTELAEALACLMTLMLEGKVPDEICPVLYEASLTALLKKDAGIRPIAVGNTLRRLAGKMMSKRIMEAMGVLVRPQQLGYGTKGGAEAVVKNSAGRHSRHDALNDIIHRALTSCQVHNIREPNGLPRDDGRRPDGLTLMPWCQGKALAWDVTVVDTLAQTYLQGSTERVGFAANQAEEKKRSKYVELEGRYLFCAVEFETFGVFGNEARDLIQKIGKKIMDRTGEPRSLSFLKQKISIEIQRGNAACVFGTFAQSRGLEEIYNILDAKKNRLLSV
;
A
#
# COMPACT_ATOMS: atom_id res chain seq x y z
N MET A 1 -39.57 22.28 -29.80
CA MET A 1 -40.39 21.10 -29.43
C MET A 1 -39.47 19.96 -29.02
N LYS A 2 -39.67 19.35 -27.84
CA LYS A 2 -38.89 18.18 -27.39
C LYS A 2 -39.46 16.93 -28.05
N LYS A 3 -38.66 16.22 -28.85
CA LYS A 3 -39.06 14.91 -29.41
C LYS A 3 -39.30 13.91 -28.27
N SER A 4 -40.34 13.08 -28.37
CA SER A 4 -40.58 12.02 -27.38
C SER A 4 -39.52 10.94 -27.49
N LEU A 5 -39.23 10.25 -26.38
CA LEU A 5 -38.22 9.20 -26.31
C LEU A 5 -38.51 8.09 -27.34
N THR A 6 -39.78 7.77 -27.54
CA THR A 6 -40.25 6.78 -28.52
C THR A 6 -39.93 7.16 -29.96
N SER A 7 -39.99 8.46 -30.28
CA SER A 7 -39.62 8.97 -31.60
C SER A 7 -38.12 8.87 -31.85
N ILE A 8 -37.30 9.12 -30.81
CA ILE A 8 -35.84 9.04 -30.90
C ILE A 8 -35.40 7.57 -31.08
N VAL A 9 -36.03 6.64 -30.36
CA VAL A 9 -35.72 5.21 -30.47
C VAL A 9 -36.11 4.67 -31.84
N LYS A 10 -37.29 5.01 -32.38
CA LYS A 10 -37.68 4.63 -33.75
C LYS A 10 -36.71 5.15 -34.81
N GLU A 11 -36.28 6.40 -34.68
CA GLU A 11 -35.34 7.06 -35.61
C GLU A 11 -33.94 6.41 -35.57
N ASN A 12 -33.51 5.90 -34.42
CA ASN A 12 -32.23 5.20 -34.28
C ASN A 12 -32.27 3.77 -34.82
N VAL A 13 -33.38 3.06 -34.66
CA VAL A 13 -33.55 1.67 -35.14
C VAL A 13 -33.67 1.62 -36.68
N SER A 14 -34.12 2.71 -37.31
CA SER A 14 -34.32 2.79 -38.77
C SER A 14 -33.14 3.40 -39.54
N ARG A 15 -32.00 3.68 -38.89
CA ARG A 15 -30.79 4.13 -39.59
C ARG A 15 -30.10 2.96 -40.32
N PRO A 16 -29.87 3.03 -41.64
CA PRO A 16 -29.03 2.07 -42.34
C PRO A 16 -27.59 2.15 -41.84
N ALA A 17 -26.92 1.00 -41.71
CA ALA A 17 -25.49 0.93 -41.44
C ALA A 17 -24.70 1.51 -42.62
N MET A 18 -23.67 2.28 -42.31
CA MET A 18 -22.73 2.98 -43.21
C MET A 18 -23.10 4.42 -43.58
N ASN A 19 -22.54 5.35 -42.81
CA ASN A 19 -21.67 6.42 -43.30
C ASN A 19 -20.92 7.03 -42.11
N GLU A 20 -19.66 7.40 -42.33
CA GLU A 20 -18.68 7.88 -41.35
C GLU A 20 -19.28 8.78 -40.26
N VAL A 21 -19.08 8.39 -39.00
CA VAL A 21 -19.50 9.19 -37.84
C VAL A 21 -18.54 10.37 -37.69
N THR A 22 -18.82 11.47 -38.38
CA THR A 22 -18.24 12.77 -38.00
C THR A 22 -18.87 13.19 -36.68
N VAL A 23 -18.15 13.04 -35.57
CA VAL A 23 -18.60 13.47 -34.24
C VAL A 23 -18.60 15.00 -34.18
N THR A 24 -19.64 15.64 -34.70
CA THR A 24 -19.88 17.07 -34.46
C THR A 24 -20.33 17.26 -33.01
N ARG A 25 -19.37 17.59 -32.13
CA ARG A 25 -19.60 18.02 -30.74
C ARG A 25 -20.48 19.28 -30.74
N HIS A 26 -21.79 19.11 -30.58
CA HIS A 26 -22.68 20.23 -30.26
C HIS A 26 -22.42 20.65 -28.81
N SER A 27 -21.61 21.70 -28.62
CA SER A 27 -21.40 22.32 -27.32
C SER A 27 -22.68 23.03 -26.87
N LYS A 28 -23.56 22.33 -26.15
CA LYS A 28 -24.54 23.03 -25.31
C LYS A 28 -23.77 23.76 -24.22
N LYS A 29 -23.74 25.09 -24.27
CA LYS A 29 -23.26 25.95 -23.17
C LYS A 29 -24.12 25.66 -21.93
N VAL A 30 -23.67 24.72 -21.11
CA VAL A 30 -24.18 24.55 -19.75
C VAL A 30 -23.63 25.73 -18.94
N ARG A 31 -24.52 26.60 -18.44
CA ARG A 31 -24.16 27.65 -17.47
C ARG A 31 -23.52 26.96 -16.26
N ASN A 32 -22.19 27.01 -16.18
CA ASN A 32 -21.42 26.47 -15.06
C ASN A 32 -21.60 27.39 -13.85
N LYS A 33 -22.64 27.17 -13.05
CA LYS A 33 -22.73 27.75 -11.72
C LYS A 33 -21.61 27.09 -10.91
N LYS A 34 -20.62 27.85 -10.45
CA LYS A 34 -19.50 27.37 -9.63
C LYS A 34 -20.11 26.73 -8.38
N MET A 35 -20.19 25.40 -8.36
CA MET A 35 -20.75 24.67 -7.22
C MET A 35 -19.75 24.75 -6.08
N ASP A 36 -20.27 24.99 -4.87
CA ASP A 36 -19.49 24.95 -3.65
C ASP A 36 -18.84 23.56 -3.44
N GLY A 37 -17.65 23.54 -2.81
CA GLY A 37 -16.84 22.33 -2.64
C GLY A 37 -17.57 21.25 -1.85
N ASP A 38 -18.32 21.65 -0.81
CA ASP A 38 -19.10 20.74 0.02
C ASP A 38 -20.30 20.16 -0.75
N SER A 39 -20.94 20.97 -1.60
CA SER A 39 -22.00 20.51 -2.50
C SER A 39 -21.52 19.49 -3.54
N LEU A 40 -20.29 19.63 -4.03
CA LEU A 40 -19.66 18.66 -4.94
C LEU A 40 -19.29 17.37 -4.20
N LEU A 41 -18.78 17.47 -2.98
CA LEU A 41 -18.48 16.33 -2.12
C LEU A 41 -19.74 15.51 -1.83
N LYS A 42 -20.81 16.16 -1.36
CA LYS A 42 -22.12 15.54 -1.12
C LYS A 42 -22.62 14.78 -2.34
N ARG A 43 -22.57 15.39 -3.52
CA ARG A 43 -23.00 14.76 -4.78
C ARG A 43 -22.19 13.50 -5.11
N ARG A 44 -20.87 13.51 -4.87
CA ARG A 44 -20.00 12.34 -5.09
C ARG A 44 -20.33 11.21 -4.12
N VAL A 45 -20.59 11.53 -2.86
CA VAL A 45 -20.99 10.58 -1.82
C VAL A 45 -22.34 9.95 -2.16
N GLU A 46 -23.34 10.76 -2.52
CA GLU A 46 -24.66 10.28 -2.95
C GLU A 46 -24.57 9.35 -4.17
N GLN A 47 -23.71 9.67 -5.14
CA GLN A 47 -23.49 8.80 -6.29
C GLN A 47 -22.92 7.44 -5.87
N LYS A 48 -21.98 7.40 -4.93
CA LYS A 48 -21.41 6.14 -4.43
C LYS A 48 -22.43 5.29 -3.66
N LEU A 49 -23.31 5.93 -2.90
CA LEU A 49 -24.41 5.23 -2.23
C LEU A 49 -25.41 4.63 -3.23
N LYS A 50 -25.73 5.37 -4.31
CA LYS A 50 -26.57 4.85 -5.41
C LYS A 50 -25.94 3.66 -6.13
N ASP A 51 -24.62 3.64 -6.24
CA ASP A 51 -23.85 2.51 -6.80
C ASP A 51 -23.70 1.34 -5.79
N CYS A 52 -24.37 1.38 -4.63
CA CYS A 52 -24.23 0.44 -3.51
C CYS A 52 -22.78 0.27 -3.01
N ASP A 53 -21.96 1.31 -3.16
CA ASP A 53 -20.55 1.39 -2.76
C ASP A 53 -20.42 2.25 -1.48
N VAL A 54 -20.95 1.72 -0.37
CA VAL A 54 -20.94 2.40 0.94
C VAL A 54 -19.51 2.68 1.41
N SER A 55 -18.62 1.70 1.26
CA SER A 55 -17.20 1.85 1.60
C SER A 55 -16.53 2.95 0.77
N GLY A 56 -16.85 3.04 -0.53
CA GLY A 56 -16.38 4.12 -1.38
C GLY A 56 -16.94 5.48 -1.00
N ALA A 57 -18.19 5.55 -0.54
CA ALA A 57 -18.81 6.78 -0.04
C ALA A 57 -18.10 7.29 1.22
N VAL A 58 -17.85 6.41 2.20
CA VAL A 58 -17.07 6.73 3.42
C VAL A 58 -15.64 7.14 3.04
N ARG A 59 -14.99 6.39 2.14
CA ARG A 59 -13.63 6.73 1.70
C ARG A 59 -13.56 8.12 1.07
N ILE A 60 -14.55 8.53 0.27
CA ILE A 60 -14.58 9.88 -0.31
C ILE A 60 -14.66 10.96 0.78
N LEU A 61 -15.35 10.71 1.89
CA LEU A 61 -15.43 11.65 3.02
C LEU A 61 -14.14 11.72 3.83
N SER A 62 -13.36 10.64 3.89
CA SER A 62 -12.18 10.52 4.76
C SER A 62 -10.84 10.51 4.02
N SER A 63 -10.84 10.73 2.70
CA SER A 63 -9.64 10.61 1.86
C SER A 63 -9.19 11.98 1.36
N ASP A 64 -7.89 12.21 1.49
CA ASP A 64 -7.18 13.35 0.89
C ASP A 64 -6.67 13.02 -0.53
N ASP A 65 -7.16 11.94 -1.16
CA ASP A 65 -6.71 11.53 -2.50
C ASP A 65 -7.18 12.55 -3.55
N VAL A 66 -6.21 13.17 -4.21
CA VAL A 66 -6.47 14.18 -5.26
C VAL A 66 -6.22 13.58 -6.64
N ILE A 67 -7.20 13.73 -7.54
CA ILE A 67 -7.01 13.45 -8.96
C ILE A 67 -6.28 14.64 -9.57
N VAL A 68 -5.12 14.38 -10.19
CA VAL A 68 -4.31 15.41 -10.83
C VAL A 68 -4.95 15.81 -12.17
N PRO A 69 -5.04 17.11 -12.48
CA PRO A 69 -5.55 17.56 -13.77
C PRO A 69 -4.73 17.01 -14.95
N PRO A 70 -5.35 16.73 -16.10
CA PRO A 70 -4.67 16.25 -17.30
C PRO A 70 -3.93 17.41 -18.00
N THR A 71 -2.78 17.82 -17.46
CA THR A 71 -1.85 18.78 -18.07
C THR A 71 -0.72 18.05 -18.81
N LEU A 72 0.03 18.79 -19.64
CA LEU A 72 1.23 18.28 -20.31
C LEU A 72 2.26 17.77 -19.30
N GLU A 73 2.46 18.50 -18.20
CA GLU A 73 3.35 18.10 -17.10
C GLU A 73 2.93 16.76 -16.48
N THR A 74 1.63 16.57 -16.22
CA THR A 74 1.11 15.29 -15.72
C THR A 74 1.36 14.16 -16.72
N LEU A 75 1.18 14.42 -18.03
CA LEU A 75 1.42 13.42 -19.07
C LEU A 75 2.90 13.02 -19.15
N GLU A 76 3.82 13.99 -19.09
CA GLU A 76 5.27 13.74 -19.10
C GLU A 76 5.70 12.97 -17.85
N ALA A 77 5.18 13.34 -16.68
CA ALA A 77 5.42 12.63 -15.43
C ALA A 77 4.84 11.20 -15.44
N LEU A 78 3.78 10.94 -16.21
CA LEU A 78 3.26 9.58 -16.42
C LEU A 78 4.18 8.81 -17.35
N ARG A 79 4.58 9.40 -18.47
CA ARG A 79 5.49 8.79 -19.46
C ARG A 79 6.82 8.40 -18.84
N SER A 80 7.39 9.24 -17.97
CA SER A 80 8.66 8.94 -17.29
C SER A 80 8.57 7.72 -16.35
N LYS A 81 7.37 7.32 -15.91
CA LYS A 81 7.13 6.12 -15.09
C LYS A 81 6.84 4.87 -15.89
N HIS A 82 6.49 5.02 -17.16
CA HIS A 82 6.26 3.89 -18.05
C HIS A 82 7.57 3.51 -18.73
N PRO A 83 7.96 2.23 -18.73
CA PRO A 83 9.07 1.77 -19.56
C PRO A 83 8.79 2.15 -21.01
N ALA A 84 9.84 2.53 -21.75
CA ALA A 84 9.74 2.66 -23.19
C ALA A 84 9.27 1.34 -23.79
N GLU A 85 8.44 1.41 -24.84
CA GLU A 85 8.05 0.24 -25.60
C GLU A 85 9.32 -0.45 -26.11
N GLN A 86 9.46 -1.75 -25.87
CA GLN A 86 10.61 -2.49 -26.36
C GLN A 86 10.46 -2.65 -27.88
N ASP A 87 11.49 -2.28 -28.63
CA ASP A 87 11.45 -2.32 -30.11
C ASP A 87 11.22 -3.74 -30.67
N ASN A 88 11.55 -4.79 -29.91
CA ASN A 88 11.37 -6.19 -30.31
C ASN A 88 11.06 -7.09 -29.10
N PRO A 89 9.80 -7.19 -28.66
CA PRO A 89 9.45 -8.17 -27.67
C PRO A 89 9.51 -9.57 -28.31
N SER A 90 10.41 -10.43 -27.81
CA SER A 90 10.51 -11.82 -28.24
C SER A 90 9.34 -12.63 -27.69
N PHE A 91 8.16 -12.50 -28.30
CA PHE A 91 7.03 -13.36 -28.03
C PHE A 91 7.14 -14.65 -28.84
N PRO A 92 6.77 -15.81 -28.28
CA PRO A 92 6.63 -17.03 -29.06
C PRO A 92 5.60 -16.81 -30.18
N PRO A 93 5.77 -17.45 -31.36
CA PRO A 93 4.80 -17.36 -32.44
C PRO A 93 3.39 -17.71 -31.97
N LYS A 94 2.36 -17.01 -32.46
CA LYS A 94 0.95 -17.26 -32.10
C LYS A 94 0.54 -18.72 -32.30
N ALA A 95 1.11 -19.39 -33.31
CA ALA A 95 0.88 -20.81 -33.58
C ALA A 95 1.51 -21.76 -32.53
N SER A 96 2.52 -21.31 -31.78
CA SER A 96 3.17 -22.06 -30.71
C SER A 96 2.46 -21.91 -29.36
N LEU A 97 1.55 -20.93 -29.25
CA LEU A 97 0.73 -20.71 -28.08
C LEU A 97 -0.52 -21.60 -28.17
N VAL A 98 -0.44 -22.81 -27.64
CA VAL A 98 -1.64 -23.65 -27.46
C VAL A 98 -2.46 -23.03 -26.32
N PRO A 99 -3.71 -22.59 -26.54
CA PRO A 99 -4.53 -22.08 -25.46
C PRO A 99 -4.89 -23.27 -24.54
N MET A 100 -4.18 -23.42 -23.44
CA MET A 100 -4.57 -24.35 -22.36
C MET A 100 -5.70 -23.73 -21.50
N VAL A 101 -6.71 -23.15 -22.15
CA VAL A 101 -7.83 -22.54 -21.44
C VAL A 101 -9.06 -23.41 -21.65
N GLY A 102 -9.46 -24.13 -20.60
CA GLY A 102 -10.72 -24.87 -20.62
C GLY A 102 -11.90 -23.93 -20.86
N GLN A 103 -12.99 -24.44 -21.43
CA GLN A 103 -14.19 -23.66 -21.70
C GLN A 103 -14.68 -22.90 -20.47
N VAL A 104 -15.24 -21.73 -20.71
CA VAL A 104 -15.86 -20.91 -19.67
C VAL A 104 -17.33 -21.32 -19.54
N SER A 105 -17.81 -21.52 -18.31
CA SER A 105 -19.23 -21.76 -18.04
C SER A 105 -19.97 -20.48 -17.63
N ALA A 106 -21.29 -20.45 -17.84
CA ALA A 106 -22.15 -19.35 -17.38
C ALA A 106 -22.03 -19.12 -15.85
N GLU A 107 -21.92 -20.20 -15.07
CA GLU A 107 -21.71 -20.13 -13.63
C GLU A 107 -20.38 -19.45 -13.26
N GLU A 108 -19.31 -19.75 -13.99
CA GLU A 108 -18.02 -19.10 -13.77
C GLU A 108 -18.08 -17.59 -14.08
N VAL A 109 -18.80 -17.21 -15.15
CA VAL A 109 -19.06 -15.80 -15.49
C VAL A 109 -19.83 -15.11 -14.36
N LEU A 110 -20.91 -15.73 -13.87
CA LEU A 110 -21.71 -15.18 -12.76
C LEU A 110 -20.86 -14.95 -11.51
N GLN A 111 -20.04 -15.93 -11.14
CA GLN A 111 -19.11 -15.81 -10.00
C GLN A 111 -18.07 -14.71 -10.23
N ALA A 112 -17.53 -14.58 -11.45
CA ALA A 112 -16.55 -13.56 -11.76
C ALA A 112 -17.16 -12.16 -11.75
N VAL A 113 -18.34 -11.97 -12.34
CA VAL A 113 -19.06 -10.69 -12.36
C VAL A 113 -19.45 -10.24 -10.95
N THR A 114 -19.99 -11.15 -10.14
CA THR A 114 -20.38 -10.85 -8.75
C THR A 114 -19.17 -10.49 -7.88
N SER A 115 -17.99 -11.06 -8.15
CA SER A 115 -16.75 -10.77 -7.41
C SER A 115 -16.12 -9.40 -7.70
N PHE A 116 -16.63 -8.61 -8.64
CA PHE A 116 -16.19 -7.22 -8.78
C PHE A 116 -16.62 -6.41 -7.55
N PRO A 117 -15.81 -5.46 -7.05
CA PRO A 117 -16.29 -4.50 -6.05
C PRO A 117 -17.47 -3.68 -6.58
N ASN A 118 -18.43 -3.33 -5.72
CA ASN A 118 -19.50 -2.39 -6.07
C ASN A 118 -18.91 -1.02 -6.42
N GLY A 119 -19.56 -0.28 -7.32
CA GLY A 119 -19.06 1.02 -7.78
C GLY A 119 -17.75 0.98 -8.58
N SER A 120 -17.32 -0.20 -9.05
CA SER A 120 -16.18 -0.34 -9.96
C SER A 120 -16.39 0.47 -11.25
N ALA A 121 -15.39 1.26 -11.63
CA ALA A 121 -15.42 2.04 -12.87
C ALA A 121 -15.39 1.14 -14.12
N GLY A 122 -15.93 1.65 -15.23
CA GLY A 122 -15.85 1.05 -16.56
C GLY A 122 -14.66 1.59 -17.34
N GLY A 123 -14.35 0.97 -18.48
CA GLY A 123 -13.33 1.44 -19.41
C GLY A 123 -13.85 2.54 -20.34
N PRO A 124 -13.10 2.84 -21.41
CA PRO A 124 -13.52 3.80 -22.45
C PRO A 124 -14.89 3.51 -23.06
N ASP A 125 -15.31 2.24 -23.11
CA ASP A 125 -16.63 1.80 -23.60
C ASP A 125 -17.81 2.20 -22.69
N GLY A 126 -17.53 2.66 -21.47
CA GLY A 126 -18.55 3.02 -20.47
C GLY A 126 -19.28 1.84 -19.82
N LEU A 127 -19.01 0.60 -20.24
CA LEU A 127 -19.59 -0.60 -19.62
C LEU A 127 -18.97 -0.78 -18.23
N ARG A 128 -19.80 -0.79 -17.19
CA ARG A 128 -19.37 -0.99 -15.81
C ARG A 128 -19.65 -2.42 -15.35
N PRO A 129 -18.85 -2.99 -14.42
CA PRO A 129 -19.19 -4.26 -13.79
C PRO A 129 -20.57 -4.26 -13.12
N GLN A 130 -21.02 -3.10 -12.63
CA GLN A 130 -22.36 -2.96 -12.06
C GLN A 130 -23.47 -3.21 -13.09
N HIS A 131 -23.32 -2.78 -14.35
CA HIS A 131 -24.30 -3.06 -15.39
C HIS A 131 -24.44 -4.57 -15.62
N LEU A 132 -23.32 -5.30 -15.67
CA LEU A 132 -23.34 -6.76 -15.80
C LEU A 132 -23.98 -7.42 -14.57
N LYS A 133 -23.67 -6.95 -13.35
CA LYS A 133 -24.32 -7.44 -12.13
C LYS A 133 -25.83 -7.25 -12.18
N ASP A 134 -26.30 -6.09 -12.63
CA ASP A 134 -27.73 -5.79 -12.66
C ASP A 134 -28.46 -6.59 -13.75
N CYS A 135 -27.82 -6.81 -14.90
CA CYS A 135 -28.36 -7.68 -15.96
C CYS A 135 -28.36 -9.17 -15.59
N LEU A 136 -27.44 -9.61 -14.72
CA LEU A 136 -27.26 -11.02 -14.34
C LEU A 136 -27.85 -11.37 -12.95
N ARG A 137 -28.31 -10.39 -12.18
CA ARG A 137 -28.86 -10.56 -10.82
C ARG A 137 -30.20 -11.32 -10.79
N GLY A 138 -30.87 -11.47 -11.92
CA GLY A 138 -32.17 -12.13 -12.05
C GLY A 138 -32.10 -13.65 -12.20
N SER A 139 -31.10 -14.31 -11.60
CA SER A 139 -30.83 -15.75 -11.73
C SER A 139 -32.12 -16.58 -11.67
N ARG A 140 -32.65 -16.91 -12.87
CA ARG A 140 -33.84 -17.71 -13.26
C ARG A 140 -34.70 -17.11 -14.37
N ASP A 141 -34.48 -15.86 -14.81
CA ASP A 141 -35.13 -15.39 -16.04
C ASP A 141 -34.38 -15.88 -17.30
N PRO A 142 -35.09 -16.20 -18.40
CA PRO A 142 -34.44 -16.69 -19.63
C PRO A 142 -33.38 -15.73 -20.19
N ALA A 143 -33.61 -14.42 -20.15
CA ALA A 143 -32.72 -13.43 -20.75
C ALA A 143 -31.39 -13.30 -19.98
N SER A 144 -31.39 -13.37 -18.65
CA SER A 144 -30.15 -13.38 -17.86
C SER A 144 -29.34 -14.66 -18.07
N THR A 145 -30.02 -15.80 -18.29
CA THR A 145 -29.37 -17.09 -18.59
C THR A 145 -28.70 -17.04 -19.96
N GLU A 146 -29.43 -16.61 -21.00
CA GLU A 146 -28.90 -16.45 -22.36
C GLU A 146 -27.72 -15.45 -22.40
N LEU A 147 -27.81 -14.36 -21.63
CA LEU A 147 -26.72 -13.39 -21.52
C LEU A 147 -25.48 -14.01 -20.86
N ALA A 148 -25.65 -14.79 -19.80
CA ALA A 148 -24.54 -15.46 -19.12
C ALA A 148 -23.84 -16.47 -20.04
N GLU A 149 -24.61 -17.22 -20.83
CA GLU A 149 -24.09 -18.15 -21.84
C GLU A 149 -23.37 -17.42 -22.97
N ALA A 150 -23.96 -16.34 -23.50
CA ALA A 150 -23.32 -15.52 -24.52
C ALA A 150 -22.00 -14.91 -24.04
N LEU A 151 -21.97 -14.42 -22.79
CA LEU A 151 -20.75 -13.94 -22.16
C LEU A 151 -19.72 -15.05 -21.97
N ALA A 152 -20.14 -16.27 -21.62
CA ALA A 152 -19.25 -17.42 -21.49
C ALA A 152 -18.60 -17.80 -22.83
N CYS A 153 -19.37 -17.81 -23.92
CA CYS A 153 -18.87 -17.99 -25.28
C CYS A 153 -17.87 -16.89 -25.66
N LEU A 154 -18.18 -15.63 -25.36
CA LEU A 154 -17.29 -14.51 -25.62
C LEU A 154 -15.98 -14.60 -24.80
N MET A 155 -16.06 -14.92 -23.51
CA MET A 155 -14.87 -15.09 -22.67
C MET A 155 -14.00 -16.24 -23.17
N THR A 156 -14.60 -17.33 -23.62
CA THR A 156 -13.86 -18.46 -24.23
C THR A 156 -13.11 -17.99 -25.48
N LEU A 157 -13.80 -17.30 -26.41
CA LEU A 157 -13.18 -16.74 -27.62
C LEU A 157 -12.02 -15.79 -27.29
N MET A 158 -12.21 -14.91 -26.30
CA MET A 158 -11.18 -13.97 -25.85
C MET A 158 -9.96 -14.68 -25.26
N LEU A 159 -10.18 -15.70 -24.43
CA LEU A 159 -9.10 -16.45 -23.78
C LEU A 159 -8.35 -17.38 -24.73
N GLU A 160 -9.00 -17.82 -25.81
CA GLU A 160 -8.37 -18.55 -26.91
C GLU A 160 -7.54 -17.65 -27.83
N GLY A 161 -7.52 -16.33 -27.61
CA GLY A 161 -6.78 -15.37 -28.44
C GLY A 161 -7.37 -15.19 -29.84
N LYS A 162 -8.67 -15.47 -30.00
CA LYS A 162 -9.42 -15.38 -31.26
C LYS A 162 -10.12 -14.04 -31.46
N VAL A 163 -9.79 -13.02 -30.66
CA VAL A 163 -10.29 -11.65 -30.88
C VAL A 163 -9.71 -11.12 -32.20
N PRO A 164 -10.54 -10.57 -33.10
CA PRO A 164 -10.06 -9.95 -34.34
C PRO A 164 -9.11 -8.78 -34.07
N ASP A 165 -8.05 -8.68 -34.87
CA ASP A 165 -6.99 -7.69 -34.68
C ASP A 165 -7.51 -6.25 -34.79
N GLU A 166 -8.58 -6.02 -35.56
CA GLU A 166 -9.24 -4.71 -35.71
C GLU A 166 -9.96 -4.25 -34.44
N ILE A 167 -10.39 -5.19 -33.58
CA ILE A 167 -11.12 -4.93 -32.34
C ILE A 167 -10.15 -4.75 -31.17
N CYS A 168 -8.97 -5.37 -31.24
CA CYS A 168 -7.94 -5.35 -30.20
C CYS A 168 -7.61 -3.93 -29.68
N PRO A 169 -7.37 -2.90 -30.54
CA PRO A 169 -7.06 -1.55 -30.08
C PRO A 169 -8.12 -0.96 -29.16
N VAL A 170 -9.40 -1.19 -29.47
CA VAL A 170 -10.53 -0.65 -28.69
C VAL A 170 -10.79 -1.51 -27.46
N LEU A 171 -10.82 -2.84 -27.60
CA LEU A 171 -11.14 -3.76 -26.51
C LEU A 171 -10.07 -3.77 -25.41
N TYR A 172 -8.81 -3.61 -25.80
CA TYR A 172 -7.66 -3.59 -24.90
C TYR A 172 -7.19 -2.16 -24.55
N GLU A 173 -7.97 -1.12 -24.88
CA GLU A 173 -7.72 0.23 -24.39
C GLU A 173 -8.01 0.37 -22.87
N ALA A 174 -7.56 1.46 -22.28
CA ALA A 174 -7.84 1.82 -20.89
C ALA A 174 -7.98 3.33 -20.68
N SER A 175 -8.86 3.72 -19.77
CA SER A 175 -8.95 5.11 -19.30
C SER A 175 -7.86 5.37 -18.26
N LEU A 176 -7.02 6.38 -18.49
CA LEU A 176 -5.94 6.76 -17.60
C LEU A 176 -6.39 7.85 -16.62
N THR A 177 -6.06 7.67 -15.34
CA THR A 177 -6.26 8.66 -14.29
C THR A 177 -5.01 8.77 -13.43
N ALA A 178 -4.49 9.99 -13.24
CA ALA A 178 -3.36 10.24 -12.37
C ALA A 178 -3.84 10.59 -10.95
N LEU A 179 -3.41 9.84 -9.95
CA LEU A 179 -3.65 10.15 -8.54
C LEU A 179 -2.40 10.73 -7.91
N LEU A 180 -2.55 11.77 -7.09
CA LEU A 180 -1.46 12.33 -6.32
C LEU A 180 -1.15 11.42 -5.13
N LYS A 181 0.12 11.09 -4.92
CA LYS A 181 0.61 10.43 -3.72
C LYS A 181 0.94 11.47 -2.64
N LYS A 182 1.04 11.00 -1.40
CA LYS A 182 1.46 11.83 -0.25
C LYS A 182 2.87 12.42 -0.39
N ASP A 183 3.74 11.80 -1.18
CA ASP A 183 5.13 12.23 -1.45
C ASP A 183 5.24 13.16 -2.67
N ALA A 184 4.15 13.79 -3.10
CA ALA A 184 4.03 14.58 -4.33
C ALA A 184 4.26 13.82 -5.65
N GLY A 185 4.57 12.52 -5.60
CA GLY A 185 4.64 11.69 -6.80
C GLY A 185 3.25 11.38 -7.37
N ILE A 186 3.16 11.06 -8.66
CA ILE A 186 1.89 10.60 -9.26
C ILE A 186 1.77 9.07 -9.32
N ARG A 187 0.55 8.53 -9.23
CA ARG A 187 0.22 7.12 -9.42
C ARG A 187 -0.62 6.97 -10.69
N PRO A 188 -0.11 6.28 -11.74
CA PRO A 188 -0.92 5.96 -12.91
C PRO A 188 -1.98 4.93 -12.53
N ILE A 189 -3.24 5.21 -12.83
CA ILE A 189 -4.34 4.25 -12.77
C ILE A 189 -4.86 4.04 -14.19
N ALA A 190 -4.83 2.80 -14.66
CA ALA A 190 -5.40 2.40 -15.94
C ALA A 190 -6.64 1.55 -15.70
N VAL A 191 -7.81 2.02 -16.16
CA VAL A 191 -9.07 1.27 -16.09
C VAL A 191 -9.41 0.74 -17.47
N GLY A 192 -9.09 -0.53 -17.69
CA GLY A 192 -9.45 -1.24 -18.93
C GLY A 192 -10.95 -1.52 -19.03
N ASN A 193 -11.39 -1.88 -20.24
CA ASN A 193 -12.77 -2.32 -20.50
C ASN A 193 -13.19 -3.47 -19.58
N THR A 194 -14.49 -3.48 -19.24
CA THR A 194 -15.03 -4.45 -18.27
C THR A 194 -14.90 -5.88 -18.78
N LEU A 195 -15.11 -6.13 -20.07
CA LEU A 195 -14.95 -7.47 -20.68
C LEU A 195 -13.52 -7.99 -20.61
N ARG A 196 -12.52 -7.14 -20.90
CA ARG A 196 -11.09 -7.48 -20.72
C ARG A 196 -10.79 -7.85 -19.27
N ARG A 197 -11.27 -7.03 -18.33
CA ARG A 197 -11.05 -7.25 -16.89
C ARG A 197 -11.76 -8.50 -16.38
N LEU A 198 -12.92 -8.84 -16.95
CA LEU A 198 -13.66 -10.07 -16.65
C LEU A 198 -12.83 -11.28 -17.05
N ALA A 199 -12.36 -11.35 -18.31
CA ALA A 199 -11.49 -12.43 -18.78
C ALA A 199 -10.23 -12.59 -17.91
N GLY A 200 -9.52 -11.49 -17.63
CA GLY A 200 -8.32 -11.51 -16.79
C GLY A 200 -8.59 -11.95 -15.34
N LYS A 201 -9.73 -11.56 -14.77
CA LYS A 201 -10.16 -11.99 -13.43
C LYS A 201 -10.45 -13.48 -13.36
N MET A 202 -11.08 -14.04 -14.38
CA MET A 202 -11.37 -15.47 -14.49
C MET A 202 -10.07 -16.27 -14.60
N MET A 203 -9.20 -15.87 -15.52
CA MET A 203 -7.90 -16.54 -15.69
C MET A 203 -7.06 -16.44 -14.42
N SER A 204 -6.99 -15.26 -13.80
CA SER A 204 -6.31 -15.08 -12.52
C SER A 204 -6.86 -16.03 -11.46
N LYS A 205 -8.19 -16.19 -11.34
CA LYS A 205 -8.78 -17.11 -10.35
C LYS A 205 -8.34 -18.56 -10.58
N ARG A 206 -8.26 -19.02 -11.83
CA ARG A 206 -7.85 -20.39 -12.19
C ARG A 206 -6.39 -20.69 -11.84
N ILE A 207 -5.48 -19.72 -11.99
CA ILE A 207 -4.03 -19.95 -11.76
C ILE A 207 -3.54 -19.48 -10.38
N MET A 208 -4.34 -18.69 -9.66
CA MET A 208 -3.90 -17.98 -8.46
C MET A 208 -3.27 -18.91 -7.41
N GLU A 209 -3.84 -20.10 -7.20
CA GLU A 209 -3.31 -21.06 -6.22
C GLU A 209 -1.98 -21.67 -6.67
N ALA A 210 -1.91 -22.18 -7.91
CA ALA A 210 -0.69 -22.76 -8.47
C ALA A 210 0.45 -21.72 -8.52
N MET A 211 0.18 -20.52 -9.01
CA MET A 211 1.14 -19.42 -9.02
C MET A 211 1.55 -19.02 -7.60
N GLY A 212 0.59 -18.98 -6.66
CA GLY A 212 0.87 -18.72 -5.25
C GLY A 212 1.87 -19.71 -4.66
N VAL A 213 1.80 -21.00 -5.01
CA VAL A 213 2.81 -22.00 -4.60
C VAL A 213 4.19 -21.67 -5.16
N LEU A 214 4.29 -21.29 -6.43
CA LEU A 214 5.57 -21.04 -7.11
C LEU A 214 6.29 -19.79 -6.59
N VAL A 215 5.55 -18.75 -6.20
CA VAL A 215 6.15 -17.46 -5.80
C VAL A 215 6.37 -17.34 -4.29
N ARG A 216 5.86 -18.29 -3.49
CA ARG A 216 6.13 -18.37 -2.06
C ARG A 216 7.49 -19.02 -1.79
N PRO A 217 8.20 -18.60 -0.73
CA PRO A 217 7.82 -17.57 0.26
C PRO A 217 8.19 -16.13 -0.13
N GLN A 218 8.87 -15.90 -1.26
CA GLN A 218 9.48 -14.61 -1.60
C GLN A 218 8.43 -13.52 -1.90
N GLN A 219 7.29 -13.88 -2.48
CA GLN A 219 6.18 -12.96 -2.79
C GLN A 219 4.89 -13.45 -2.12
N LEU A 220 4.33 -12.62 -1.25
CA LEU A 220 3.09 -12.93 -0.52
C LEU A 220 1.89 -12.08 -1.00
N GLY A 221 2.10 -11.15 -1.92
CA GLY A 221 1.07 -10.24 -2.44
C GLY A 221 0.09 -10.85 -3.45
N TYR A 222 0.37 -12.06 -3.97
CA TYR A 222 -0.51 -12.77 -4.90
C TYR A 222 -0.68 -14.24 -4.47
N GLY A 223 -1.90 -14.77 -4.58
CA GLY A 223 -2.19 -16.18 -4.27
C GLY A 223 -2.00 -16.59 -2.80
N THR A 224 -1.77 -15.64 -1.89
CA THR A 224 -1.58 -15.92 -0.46
C THR A 224 -2.66 -15.20 0.36
N LYS A 225 -3.53 -15.98 1.02
CA LYS A 225 -4.56 -15.43 1.90
C LYS A 225 -3.89 -14.73 3.10
N GLY A 226 -4.21 -13.46 3.30
CA GLY A 226 -3.61 -12.64 4.37
C GLY A 226 -2.12 -12.39 4.18
N GLY A 227 -1.64 -12.37 2.92
CA GLY A 227 -0.22 -12.25 2.63
C GLY A 227 0.43 -10.97 3.16
N ALA A 228 -0.29 -9.84 3.14
CA ALA A 228 0.20 -8.59 3.71
C ALA A 228 0.40 -8.70 5.24
N GLU A 229 -0.55 -9.30 5.94
CA GLU A 229 -0.47 -9.58 7.37
C GLU A 229 0.62 -10.60 7.68
N ALA A 230 0.82 -11.59 6.82
CA ALA A 230 1.88 -12.57 6.94
C ALA A 230 3.27 -11.93 6.83
N VAL A 231 3.49 -10.98 5.91
CA VAL A 231 4.74 -10.20 5.83
C VAL A 231 5.01 -9.45 7.14
N VAL A 232 3.99 -8.78 7.67
CA VAL A 232 4.12 -8.00 8.92
C VAL A 232 4.34 -8.91 10.13
N LYS A 233 3.62 -10.04 10.22
CA LYS A 233 3.75 -11.03 11.31
C LYS A 233 5.08 -11.78 11.26
N ASN A 234 5.59 -12.07 10.07
CA ASN A 234 6.88 -12.74 9.87
C ASN A 234 8.08 -11.78 10.00
N SER A 235 7.83 -10.47 10.19
CA SER A 235 8.84 -9.53 10.71
C SER A 235 8.97 -9.69 12.24
N ALA A 236 9.11 -10.93 12.71
CA ALA A 236 9.23 -11.26 14.13
C ALA A 236 10.38 -10.48 14.76
N GLY A 237 10.29 -10.13 16.03
CA GLY A 237 11.39 -9.44 16.73
C GLY A 237 11.56 -7.95 16.38
N ARG A 238 11.15 -7.44 15.21
CA ARG A 238 11.29 -6.00 14.88
C ARG A 238 10.54 -5.10 15.86
N HIS A 239 9.25 -5.37 16.07
CA HIS A 239 8.41 -4.59 16.99
C HIS A 239 8.88 -4.77 18.44
N SER A 240 9.14 -6.00 18.88
CA SER A 240 9.65 -6.26 20.23
C SER A 240 11.00 -5.57 20.51
N ARG A 241 11.91 -5.56 19.53
CA ARG A 241 13.21 -4.86 19.63
C ARG A 241 13.02 -3.36 19.76
N HIS A 242 12.15 -2.80 18.92
CA HIS A 242 11.80 -1.37 18.98
C HIS A 242 11.27 -1.00 20.36
N ASP A 243 10.29 -1.74 20.87
CA ASP A 243 9.62 -1.43 22.13
C ASP A 243 10.58 -1.58 23.33
N ALA A 244 11.42 -2.62 23.33
CA ALA A 244 12.44 -2.84 24.35
C ALA A 244 13.49 -1.71 24.37
N LEU A 245 13.93 -1.25 23.19
CA LEU A 245 14.86 -0.13 23.10
C LEU A 245 14.21 1.18 23.57
N ASN A 246 12.99 1.48 23.16
CA ASN A 246 12.26 2.66 23.63
C ASN A 246 12.07 2.63 25.16
N ASP A 247 11.75 1.47 25.72
CA ASP A 247 11.64 1.24 27.15
C ASP A 247 12.97 1.45 27.91
N ILE A 248 14.10 1.06 27.32
CA ILE A 248 15.43 1.37 27.88
C ILE A 248 15.67 2.88 27.95
N ILE A 249 15.36 3.63 26.88
CA ILE A 249 15.52 5.10 26.87
C ILE A 249 14.63 5.74 27.94
N HIS A 250 13.35 5.34 28.00
CA HIS A 250 12.40 5.80 29.00
C HIS A 250 12.92 5.56 30.43
N ARG A 251 13.36 4.34 30.74
CA ARG A 251 13.91 4.00 32.06
C ARG A 251 15.21 4.76 32.36
N ALA A 252 16.08 4.93 31.37
CA ALA A 252 17.34 5.65 31.55
C ALA A 252 17.11 7.13 31.88
N LEU A 253 16.11 7.77 31.24
CA LEU A 253 15.66 9.11 31.60
C LEU A 253 15.06 9.16 33.01
N THR A 254 14.25 8.16 33.39
CA THR A 254 13.74 8.05 34.76
C THR A 254 14.85 7.90 35.79
N SER A 255 15.92 7.15 35.48
CA SER A 255 17.09 6.99 36.36
C SER A 255 17.85 8.30 36.61
N CYS A 256 17.78 9.27 35.70
CA CYS A 256 18.31 10.61 35.93
C CYS A 256 17.25 11.62 36.43
N GLN A 257 16.11 11.12 36.92
CA GLN A 257 14.96 11.88 37.45
C GLN A 257 14.29 12.80 36.41
N VAL A 258 14.46 12.49 35.12
CA VAL A 258 13.79 13.20 34.04
C VAL A 258 12.43 12.53 33.80
N HIS A 259 11.37 13.20 34.25
CA HIS A 259 10.00 12.74 34.03
C HIS A 259 9.71 12.76 32.54
N ASN A 260 9.20 11.64 32.03
CA ASN A 260 8.96 11.44 30.61
C ASN A 260 7.80 10.47 30.39
N ILE A 261 7.22 10.51 29.19
CA ILE A 261 6.12 9.65 28.76
C ILE A 261 6.51 8.96 27.46
N ARG A 262 6.06 7.71 27.30
CA ARG A 262 6.10 7.03 26.01
C ARG A 262 4.85 7.34 25.22
N GLU A 263 5.03 7.39 23.91
CA GLU A 263 3.98 7.62 22.94
C GLU A 263 3.09 8.83 23.33
N PRO A 264 3.61 10.05 23.33
CA PRO A 264 2.82 11.26 23.60
C PRO A 264 1.68 11.45 22.58
N ASN A 265 0.51 11.89 23.04
CA ASN A 265 -0.59 12.30 22.15
C ASN A 265 -0.51 13.81 21.84
N GLY A 266 -0.86 14.21 20.62
CA GLY A 266 -1.06 15.63 20.27
C GLY A 266 0.21 16.43 19.93
N LEU A 267 1.30 15.76 19.56
CA LEU A 267 2.49 16.37 18.97
C LEU A 267 2.59 15.89 17.51
N PRO A 268 2.63 16.68 16.43
CA PRO A 268 2.03 17.99 16.07
C PRO A 268 0.48 17.95 15.98
N ARG A 269 -0.16 19.08 15.66
CA ARG A 269 -1.63 19.27 15.77
C ARG A 269 -2.46 18.63 14.65
N ASP A 270 -1.89 18.31 13.48
CA ASP A 270 -2.71 18.06 12.27
C ASP A 270 -2.34 16.82 11.41
N ASP A 271 -1.25 16.10 11.68
CA ASP A 271 -0.74 15.06 10.75
C ASP A 271 -0.72 13.62 11.28
N GLY A 272 -1.09 13.41 12.55
CA GLY A 272 -1.09 12.10 13.20
C GLY A 272 0.32 11.48 13.35
N ARG A 273 1.40 12.25 13.14
CA ARG A 273 2.76 11.78 13.47
C ARG A 273 2.90 11.74 14.99
N ARG A 274 3.61 10.74 15.51
CA ARG A 274 3.77 10.53 16.95
C ARG A 274 5.19 10.05 17.23
N PRO A 275 6.01 10.82 17.95
CA PRO A 275 7.30 10.32 18.42
C PRO A 275 7.10 9.23 19.48
N ASP A 276 8.14 8.45 19.72
CA ASP A 276 8.10 7.33 20.67
C ASP A 276 8.12 7.77 22.14
N GLY A 277 8.61 8.98 22.42
CA GLY A 277 8.54 9.55 23.74
C GLY A 277 8.82 11.05 23.82
N LEU A 278 8.47 11.62 24.97
CA LEU A 278 8.63 13.04 25.29
C LEU A 278 9.01 13.21 26.76
N THR A 279 9.98 14.10 27.05
CA THR A 279 10.23 14.56 28.42
C THR A 279 9.19 15.60 28.85
N LEU A 280 8.63 15.44 30.04
CA LEU A 280 7.66 16.39 30.61
C LEU A 280 8.33 17.64 31.20
N MET A 281 9.66 17.60 31.33
CA MET A 281 10.49 18.71 31.79
C MET A 281 11.54 19.07 30.74
N PRO A 282 12.09 20.30 30.78
CA PRO A 282 13.17 20.71 29.91
C PRO A 282 14.38 19.77 30.00
N TRP A 283 14.81 19.26 28.85
CA TRP A 283 16.00 18.43 28.72
C TRP A 283 17.27 19.28 28.61
N CYS A 284 17.24 20.27 27.71
CA CYS A 284 18.34 21.20 27.49
C CYS A 284 17.78 22.51 26.92
N GLN A 285 18.43 23.65 27.20
CA GLN A 285 18.05 24.96 26.66
C GLN A 285 16.57 25.35 26.87
N GLY A 286 15.97 24.93 27.99
CA GLY A 286 14.55 25.19 28.27
C GLY A 286 13.55 24.38 27.44
N LYS A 287 14.02 23.49 26.56
CA LYS A 287 13.18 22.68 25.66
C LYS A 287 13.06 21.24 26.13
N ALA A 288 11.87 20.67 25.99
CA ALA A 288 11.62 19.25 26.18
C ALA A 288 12.26 18.43 25.04
N LEU A 289 12.74 17.23 25.37
CA LEU A 289 13.26 16.26 24.41
C LEU A 289 12.11 15.40 23.88
N ALA A 290 11.95 15.34 22.57
CA ALA A 290 11.16 14.33 21.89
C ALA A 290 12.11 13.37 21.17
N TRP A 291 11.83 12.07 21.22
CA TRP A 291 12.69 11.07 20.55
C TRP A 291 11.86 10.02 19.82
N ASP A 292 12.48 9.42 18.81
CA ASP A 292 11.89 8.35 18.00
C ASP A 292 12.99 7.30 17.74
N VAL A 293 12.80 6.08 18.24
CA VAL A 293 13.76 4.99 18.19
C VAL A 293 13.56 4.20 16.90
N THR A 294 14.62 3.83 16.20
CA THR A 294 14.50 2.83 15.13
C THR A 294 15.78 2.03 14.98
N VAL A 295 15.60 0.77 14.54
CA VAL A 295 16.70 -0.10 14.16
C VAL A 295 16.59 -0.37 12.67
N VAL A 296 17.58 0.06 11.91
CA VAL A 296 17.69 -0.17 10.48
C VAL A 296 18.57 -1.36 10.16
N ASP A 297 18.25 -2.05 9.07
CA ASP A 297 19.06 -3.16 8.59
C ASP A 297 20.32 -2.66 7.87
N THR A 298 21.48 -2.95 8.47
CA THR A 298 22.81 -2.65 7.94
C THR A 298 23.00 -3.16 6.51
N LEU A 299 22.40 -4.32 6.21
CA LEU A 299 22.57 -5.06 4.95
C LEU A 299 21.42 -4.81 3.95
N ALA A 300 20.49 -3.91 4.25
CA ALA A 300 19.43 -3.59 3.31
C ALA A 300 20.02 -3.10 1.99
N GLN A 301 19.48 -3.57 0.86
CA GLN A 301 20.01 -3.28 -0.48
C GLN A 301 20.18 -1.77 -0.75
N THR A 302 19.28 -0.95 -0.21
CA THR A 302 19.33 0.53 -0.30
C THR A 302 20.52 1.15 0.43
N TYR A 303 21.05 0.48 1.45
CA TYR A 303 22.17 0.97 2.26
C TYR A 303 23.48 0.25 1.97
N LEU A 304 23.44 -0.93 1.34
CA LEU A 304 24.59 -1.83 1.17
C LEU A 304 25.86 -1.12 0.69
N GLN A 305 25.80 -0.34 -0.38
CA GLN A 305 26.96 0.38 -0.90
C GLN A 305 27.54 1.38 0.11
N GLY A 306 26.69 2.20 0.74
CA GLY A 306 27.15 3.17 1.73
C GLY A 306 27.64 2.52 3.02
N SER A 307 26.98 1.43 3.46
CA SER A 307 27.37 0.64 4.64
C SER A 307 28.73 -0.05 4.45
N THR A 308 29.12 -0.42 3.23
CA THR A 308 30.47 -0.97 2.96
C THR A 308 31.57 0.08 3.05
N GLU A 309 31.25 1.35 2.82
CA GLU A 309 32.24 2.45 2.80
C GLU A 309 32.34 3.16 4.16
N ARG A 310 31.22 3.28 4.90
CA ARG A 310 31.16 4.04 6.16
C ARG A 310 30.39 3.30 7.24
N VAL A 311 31.03 3.18 8.40
CA VAL A 311 30.38 2.71 9.64
C VAL A 311 29.24 3.65 10.03
N GLY A 312 28.06 3.09 10.34
CA GLY A 312 26.90 3.85 10.76
C GLY A 312 26.18 4.56 9.63
N PHE A 313 26.52 4.28 8.36
CA PHE A 313 25.88 4.92 7.21
C PHE A 313 24.36 4.73 7.22
N ALA A 314 23.88 3.53 7.49
CA ALA A 314 22.45 3.24 7.48
C ALA A 314 21.74 3.97 8.62
N ALA A 315 22.30 3.95 9.83
CA ALA A 315 21.74 4.66 10.98
C ALA A 315 21.72 6.19 10.75
N ASN A 316 22.82 6.78 10.28
CA ASN A 316 22.90 8.23 10.03
C ASN A 316 21.93 8.69 8.93
N GLN A 317 21.77 7.89 7.86
CA GLN A 317 20.74 8.16 6.84
C GLN A 317 19.32 8.06 7.39
N ALA A 318 19.07 7.16 8.34
CA ALA A 318 17.80 7.07 9.04
C ALA A 318 17.55 8.28 9.94
N GLU A 319 18.60 8.80 10.61
CA GLU A 319 18.53 10.01 11.43
C GLU A 319 18.11 11.20 10.58
N GLU A 320 18.76 11.42 9.43
CA GLU A 320 18.42 12.51 8.50
C GLU A 320 16.97 12.44 7.99
N LYS A 321 16.51 11.22 7.65
CA LYS A 321 15.11 10.99 7.23
C LYS A 321 14.13 11.31 8.36
N LYS A 322 14.42 10.90 9.59
CA LYS A 322 13.55 11.19 10.74
C LYS A 322 13.58 12.65 11.14
N ARG A 323 14.73 13.31 11.12
CA ARG A 323 14.83 14.75 11.35
C ARG A 323 13.97 15.51 10.35
N SER A 324 14.06 15.15 9.06
CA SER A 324 13.21 15.72 8.01
C SER A 324 11.72 15.46 8.25
N LYS A 325 11.36 14.26 8.73
CA LYS A 325 9.97 13.90 9.10
C LYS A 325 9.43 14.73 10.26
N TYR A 326 10.28 15.12 11.22
CA TYR A 326 9.87 15.83 12.43
C TYR A 326 10.36 17.29 12.47
N VAL A 327 10.67 17.88 11.32
CA VAL A 327 11.16 19.27 11.22
C VAL A 327 10.20 20.28 11.86
N GLU A 328 8.89 20.02 11.87
CA GLU A 328 7.89 20.87 12.52
C GLU A 328 7.99 20.90 14.05
N LEU A 329 8.63 19.89 14.66
CA LEU A 329 8.90 19.90 16.10
C LEU A 329 10.07 20.82 16.45
N GLU A 330 10.91 21.16 15.47
CA GLU A 330 12.02 22.09 15.68
C GLU A 330 11.49 23.46 16.15
N GLY A 331 12.29 24.14 16.97
CA GLY A 331 11.89 25.38 17.63
C GLY A 331 11.19 25.15 18.97
N ARG A 332 10.15 24.32 19.05
CA ARG A 332 9.41 24.04 20.30
C ARG A 332 10.02 22.91 21.12
N TYR A 333 10.45 21.85 20.45
CA TYR A 333 11.06 20.68 21.07
C TYR A 333 12.50 20.54 20.58
N LEU A 334 13.30 19.81 21.35
CA LEU A 334 14.54 19.22 20.86
C LEU A 334 14.18 17.83 20.37
N PHE A 335 14.12 17.64 19.06
CA PHE A 335 13.91 16.32 18.48
C PHE A 335 15.26 15.59 18.36
N CYS A 336 15.27 14.29 18.66
CA CYS A 336 16.42 13.42 18.44
C CYS A 336 15.95 12.13 17.76
N ALA A 337 16.52 11.83 16.60
CA ALA A 337 16.37 10.50 16.00
C ALA A 337 17.31 9.52 16.72
N VAL A 338 16.78 8.47 17.31
CA VAL A 338 17.58 7.48 18.06
C VAL A 338 17.71 6.22 17.20
N GLU A 339 18.65 6.27 16.28
CA GLU A 339 18.83 5.24 15.26
C GLU A 339 19.98 4.29 15.58
N PHE A 340 19.73 3.01 15.38
CA PHE A 340 20.72 1.94 15.50
C PHE A 340 20.75 1.08 14.23
N GLU A 341 21.89 0.47 13.95
CA GLU A 341 21.99 -0.57 12.94
C GLU A 341 21.78 -1.95 13.56
N THR A 342 21.37 -2.94 12.75
CA THR A 342 21.24 -4.33 13.19
C THR A 342 22.54 -4.90 13.75
N PHE A 343 23.71 -4.43 13.30
CA PHE A 343 25.00 -4.83 13.88
C PHE A 343 25.38 -4.11 15.17
N GLY A 344 24.50 -3.25 15.71
CA GLY A 344 24.70 -2.56 16.98
C GLY A 344 25.43 -1.23 16.88
N VAL A 345 25.66 -0.72 15.65
CA VAL A 345 26.22 0.61 15.44
C VAL A 345 25.18 1.66 15.81
N PHE A 346 25.61 2.69 16.53
CA PHE A 346 24.78 3.82 16.92
C PHE A 346 24.93 4.91 15.85
N GLY A 347 23.82 5.50 15.42
CA GLY A 347 23.85 6.77 14.70
C GLY A 347 24.48 7.88 15.54
N ASN A 348 24.83 8.99 14.90
CA ASN A 348 25.55 10.07 15.55
C ASN A 348 24.67 10.80 16.58
N GLU A 349 23.43 11.12 16.21
CA GLU A 349 22.46 11.74 17.14
C GLU A 349 22.15 10.80 18.31
N ALA A 350 21.94 9.51 18.02
CA ALA A 350 21.73 8.48 19.03
C ALA A 350 22.90 8.39 20.02
N ARG A 351 24.14 8.36 19.50
CA ARG A 351 25.36 8.28 20.32
C ARG A 351 25.46 9.47 21.27
N ASP A 352 25.23 10.67 20.77
CA ASP A 352 25.30 11.91 21.54
C ASP A 352 24.24 11.96 22.64
N LEU A 353 23.00 11.55 22.33
CA LEU A 353 21.94 11.49 23.33
C LEU A 353 22.26 10.47 24.43
N ILE A 354 22.67 9.25 24.06
CA ILE A 354 23.03 8.20 25.01
C ILE A 354 24.20 8.63 25.90
N GLN A 355 25.18 9.34 25.35
CA GLN A 355 26.30 9.88 26.13
C GLN A 355 25.84 10.92 27.15
N LYS A 356 24.93 11.83 26.75
CA LYS A 356 24.33 12.83 27.66
C LYS A 356 23.48 12.17 28.76
N ILE A 357 22.68 11.17 28.41
CA ILE A 357 21.87 10.40 29.38
C ILE A 357 22.80 9.68 30.36
N GLY A 358 23.80 8.94 29.87
CA GLY A 358 24.74 8.20 30.71
C GLY A 358 25.50 9.10 31.69
N LYS A 359 25.93 10.28 31.24
CA LYS A 359 26.55 11.30 32.12
C LYS A 359 25.58 11.77 33.20
N LYS A 360 24.34 12.12 32.84
CA LYS A 360 23.33 12.54 33.82
C LYS A 360 22.97 11.44 34.82
N ILE A 361 22.95 10.17 34.41
CA ILE A 361 22.75 9.05 35.33
C ILE A 361 23.93 8.99 36.30
N MET A 362 25.17 9.03 35.80
CA MET A 362 26.37 9.04 36.64
C MET A 362 26.35 10.20 37.64
N ASP A 363 26.04 11.42 37.20
CA ASP A 363 25.96 12.61 38.07
C ASP A 363 24.89 12.46 39.18
N ARG A 364 23.85 11.64 38.94
CA ARG A 364 22.76 11.40 39.90
C ARG A 364 23.00 10.20 40.83
N THR A 365 23.55 9.12 40.31
CA THR A 365 23.72 7.86 41.06
C THR A 365 25.11 7.72 41.69
N GLY A 366 26.10 8.47 41.19
CA GLY A 366 27.50 8.31 41.55
C GLY A 366 28.18 7.10 40.90
N GLU A 367 27.50 6.30 40.08
CA GLU A 367 28.10 5.12 39.42
C GLU A 367 28.84 5.54 38.13
N PRO A 368 30.19 5.48 38.09
CA PRO A 368 30.98 5.95 36.95
C PRO A 368 30.76 5.13 35.67
N ARG A 369 30.30 3.86 35.78
CA ARG A 369 30.06 2.97 34.63
C ARG A 369 28.64 3.06 34.07
N SER A 370 27.83 4.03 34.53
CA SER A 370 26.43 4.19 34.10
C SER A 370 26.25 4.23 32.58
N LEU A 371 27.15 4.91 31.87
CA LEU A 371 27.13 4.96 30.39
C LEU A 371 27.42 3.57 29.77
N SER A 372 28.40 2.85 30.31
CA SER A 372 28.77 1.51 29.83
C SER A 372 27.62 0.52 30.03
N PHE A 373 26.97 0.55 31.20
CA PHE A 373 25.81 -0.30 31.47
C PHE A 373 24.62 0.03 30.55
N LEU A 374 24.38 1.31 30.26
CA LEU A 374 23.33 1.71 29.33
C LEU A 374 23.62 1.20 27.91
N LYS A 375 24.85 1.37 27.42
CA LYS A 375 25.27 0.84 26.11
C LYS A 375 25.13 -0.67 26.04
N GLN A 376 25.56 -1.40 27.08
CA GLN A 376 25.42 -2.86 27.14
C GLN A 376 23.95 -3.31 27.07
N LYS A 377 23.05 -2.67 27.82
CA LYS A 377 21.61 -2.96 27.76
C LYS A 377 21.05 -2.78 26.35
N ILE A 378 21.40 -1.67 25.70
CA ILE A 378 20.99 -1.40 24.30
C ILE A 378 21.53 -2.48 23.36
N SER A 379 22.83 -2.79 23.45
CA SER A 379 23.46 -3.82 22.60
C SER A 379 22.81 -5.20 22.77
N ILE A 380 22.51 -5.59 24.01
CA ILE A 380 21.83 -6.87 24.30
C ILE A 380 20.44 -6.90 23.67
N GLU A 381 19.64 -5.85 23.81
CA GLU A 381 18.30 -5.81 23.22
C GLU A 381 18.32 -5.79 21.69
N ILE A 382 19.32 -5.14 21.07
CA ILE A 382 19.51 -5.23 19.61
C ILE A 382 19.75 -6.69 19.20
N GLN A 383 20.66 -7.40 19.88
CA GLN A 383 20.98 -8.79 19.52
C GLN A 383 19.84 -9.76 19.85
N ARG A 384 19.13 -9.60 20.97
CA ARG A 384 17.92 -10.37 21.29
C ARG A 384 16.85 -10.18 20.21
N GLY A 385 16.65 -8.94 19.78
CA GLY A 385 15.73 -8.60 18.71
C GLY A 385 16.15 -9.18 17.35
N ASN A 386 17.44 -9.13 17.02
CA ASN A 386 17.99 -9.75 15.80
C ASN A 386 17.76 -11.26 15.81
N ALA A 387 18.07 -11.93 16.92
CA ALA A 387 17.84 -13.35 17.09
C ALA A 387 16.35 -13.68 16.85
N ALA A 388 15.43 -12.94 17.46
CA ALA A 388 14.01 -13.12 17.22
C ALA A 388 13.59 -12.90 15.74
N CYS A 389 14.22 -11.95 15.03
CA CYS A 389 14.01 -11.76 13.59
C CYS A 389 14.47 -12.97 12.77
N VAL A 390 15.65 -13.49 13.09
CA VAL A 390 16.24 -14.68 12.44
C VAL A 390 15.37 -15.91 12.71
N PHE A 391 15.03 -16.18 13.98
CA PHE A 391 14.19 -17.31 14.38
C PHE A 391 12.79 -17.27 13.77
N GLY A 392 12.17 -16.10 13.70
CA GLY A 392 10.86 -15.96 13.06
C GLY A 392 10.86 -16.18 11.54
N THR A 393 12.04 -16.26 10.92
CA THR A 393 12.18 -16.58 9.49
C THR A 393 12.20 -18.10 9.24
N PHE A 394 12.53 -18.92 10.24
CA PHE A 394 12.60 -20.37 10.10
C PHE A 394 11.28 -21.05 10.52
N ALA A 395 10.76 -21.95 9.67
CA ALA A 395 9.49 -22.65 9.91
C ALA A 395 9.55 -23.70 11.04
N GLN A 396 10.74 -24.20 11.37
CA GLN A 396 11.02 -25.17 12.45
C GLN A 396 12.44 -24.95 12.96
N SER A 397 12.61 -24.27 14.10
CA SER A 397 13.91 -24.17 14.76
C SER A 397 13.99 -25.17 15.92
N ARG A 398 13.94 -26.48 15.64
CA ARG A 398 14.36 -27.48 16.64
C ARG A 398 15.89 -27.39 16.76
N GLY A 399 16.39 -26.91 17.89
CA GLY A 399 17.83 -27.01 18.23
C GLY A 399 18.51 -25.71 18.64
N LEU A 400 17.80 -24.59 18.77
CA LEU A 400 18.37 -23.35 19.30
C LEU A 400 17.66 -22.86 20.57
N GLU A 401 16.66 -23.61 21.05
CA GLU A 401 15.99 -23.35 22.33
C GLU A 401 16.92 -23.54 23.54
N GLU A 402 18.02 -24.29 23.39
CA GLU A 402 18.97 -24.59 24.47
C GLU A 402 19.92 -23.42 24.82
N ILE A 403 20.07 -22.41 23.93
CA ILE A 403 21.09 -21.36 24.11
C ILE A 403 20.50 -20.06 24.68
N TYR A 404 19.21 -19.78 24.45
CA TYR A 404 18.57 -18.55 24.91
C TYR A 404 17.19 -18.82 25.53
N ASN A 405 17.06 -18.56 26.82
CA ASN A 405 15.77 -18.49 27.52
C ASN A 405 14.95 -17.30 26.98
N ILE A 406 14.19 -17.53 25.92
CA ILE A 406 13.20 -16.59 25.40
C ILE A 406 11.83 -17.04 25.89
N LEU A 407 11.12 -16.14 26.56
CA LEU A 407 9.73 -16.33 26.97
C LEU A 407 8.87 -16.62 25.73
N ASP A 408 8.33 -17.83 25.65
CA ASP A 408 7.38 -18.23 24.62
C ASP A 408 6.06 -17.48 24.84
N ALA A 409 5.82 -16.43 24.07
CA ALA A 409 4.60 -15.63 24.14
C ALA A 409 3.31 -16.42 23.80
N LYS A 410 3.42 -17.67 23.30
CA LYS A 410 2.27 -18.55 23.05
C LYS A 410 1.96 -19.49 24.20
N LYS A 411 2.89 -19.70 25.15
CA LYS A 411 2.69 -20.62 26.27
C LYS A 411 3.14 -19.94 27.55
N ASN A 412 2.16 -19.49 28.33
CA ASN A 412 2.33 -18.90 29.65
C ASN A 412 2.80 -19.95 30.69
N ARG A 413 3.92 -20.64 30.46
CA ARG A 413 4.55 -21.58 31.41
C ARG A 413 6.07 -21.53 31.30
N LEU A 414 6.72 -21.30 32.44
CA LEU A 414 8.12 -21.64 32.66
C LEU A 414 8.25 -23.17 32.65
N LEU A 415 9.13 -23.72 31.82
CA LEU A 415 9.58 -25.10 31.96
C LEU A 415 10.86 -25.08 32.79
N SER A 416 10.84 -25.79 33.92
CA SER A 416 11.98 -25.98 34.81
C SER A 416 12.79 -27.20 34.39
N VAL A 417 14.09 -26.97 34.26
CA VAL A 417 15.24 -27.89 34.10
C VAL A 417 15.19 -28.85 32.92
#